data_AF-A0A7X4XTF2-F1
#
_entry.id   AF-A0A7X4XTF2-F1
#
_cell.length_a   1.000
_cell.length_b   1.000
_cell.length_c   1.000
_cell.angle_alpha   90.00
_cell.angle_beta   90.00
_cell.angle_gamma   90.00
#
_symmetry.space_group_name_H-M   'P 1'
#
loop_
_entity.id
_entity.type
_entity.pdbx_description
1 polymer ?
#
loop_
_entity_poly.entity_id
_entity_poly.type
_entity_poly.pdbx_seq_one_letter_code
_entity_poly.pdbx_strand_id
1 'polypeptide(L)' 'MYFNSWSEFFAMGGYAEYVWSAFGITFFSMGFLWVLSVRAGRDQLQDVQKKINRQARIEAAKNMENTL' A
#
# COMPACT_ATOMS: atom_id res chain seq x y z
N MET A 1 -8.50 -27.71 -30.71
CA MET A 1 -7.85 -26.68 -29.89
C MET A 1 -8.97 -25.78 -29.40
N TYR A 2 -9.22 -25.67 -28.09
CA TYR A 2 -10.44 -25.00 -27.56
C TYR A 2 -10.46 -23.48 -27.80
N PHE A 3 -9.29 -22.88 -28.05
CA PHE A 3 -9.16 -21.49 -28.48
C PHE A 3 -8.15 -21.47 -29.62
N ASN A 4 -8.54 -20.92 -30.77
CA ASN A 4 -7.67 -20.82 -31.94
C ASN A 4 -6.94 -19.47 -32.01
N SER A 5 -7.26 -18.53 -31.10
CA SER A 5 -6.59 -17.24 -31.00
C SER A 5 -6.65 -16.66 -29.59
N TRP A 6 -5.73 -15.75 -29.27
CA TRP A 6 -5.77 -14.96 -28.04
C TRP A 6 -7.07 -14.15 -27.92
N SER A 7 -7.63 -13.69 -29.04
CA SER A 7 -8.90 -12.96 -29.06
C SER A 7 -10.07 -13.82 -28.57
N GLU A 8 -10.14 -15.10 -28.97
CA GLU A 8 -11.19 -16.02 -28.49
C GLU A 8 -11.04 -16.34 -27.00
N PHE A 9 -9.81 -16.37 -26.50
CA PHE A 9 -9.53 -16.54 -25.07
C PHE A 9 -10.04 -15.35 -24.25
N PHE A 10 -9.86 -14.11 -24.73
CA PHE A 10 -10.39 -12.94 -24.03
C PHE A 10 -11.90 -12.78 -24.21
N ALA A 11 -12.46 -13.15 -25.36
CA ALA A 11 -13.89 -13.02 -25.65
C ALA A 11 -14.75 -14.16 -25.05
N MET A 12 -14.14 -15.32 -24.74
CA MET A 12 -14.76 -16.53 -24.14
C MET A 12 -16.23 -16.76 -24.57
N GLY A 13 -16.53 -16.60 -25.86
CA GLY A 13 -17.87 -16.81 -26.41
C GLY A 13 -19.03 -16.13 -25.67
N GLY A 14 -18.80 -14.99 -25.00
CA GLY A 14 -19.82 -14.26 -24.23
C GLY A 14 -19.70 -14.35 -22.70
N TYR A 15 -18.84 -15.20 -22.14
CA TYR A 15 -18.60 -15.28 -20.69
C TYR A 15 -17.48 -14.36 -20.19
N ALA A 16 -16.77 -13.72 -21.10
CA ALA A 16 -15.65 -12.83 -20.82
C ALA A 16 -15.97 -11.77 -19.78
N GLU A 17 -17.13 -11.12 -19.90
CA GLU A 17 -17.51 -10.01 -19.03
C GLU A 17 -17.58 -10.44 -17.55
N TYR A 18 -18.13 -11.62 -17.27
CA TYR A 18 -18.23 -12.15 -15.90
C TYR A 18 -16.86 -12.50 -15.33
N VAL A 19 -16.03 -13.18 -16.13
CA VAL A 19 -14.70 -13.63 -15.70
C VAL A 19 -13.79 -12.43 -15.49
N TRP A 20 -13.63 -11.58 -16.50
CA TRP A 20 -12.72 -10.43 -16.42
C TRP A 20 -13.14 -9.40 -15.38
N SER A 21 -14.44 -9.22 -15.14
CA SER A 21 -14.90 -8.35 -14.04
C SER A 21 -14.52 -8.92 -12.67
N ALA A 22 -14.73 -10.22 -12.44
CA ALA A 22 -14.35 -10.85 -11.17
C ALA A 22 -12.83 -10.82 -10.94
N PHE A 23 -12.05 -11.11 -11.99
CA PHE A 23 -10.59 -10.98 -11.94
C PHE A 23 -10.17 -9.52 -11.68
N GLY A 24 -10.78 -8.55 -12.38
CA GLY A 24 -10.50 -7.13 -12.20
C GLY A 24 -10.76 -6.65 -10.78
N ILE A 25 -11.90 -7.02 -10.19
CA ILE A 25 -12.25 -6.68 -8.80
C ILE A 25 -11.25 -7.32 -7.82
N THR A 26 -10.86 -8.56 -8.07
CA THR A 26 -9.90 -9.28 -7.21
C THR A 26 -8.52 -8.61 -7.27
N PHE A 27 -8.00 -8.35 -8.46
CA PHE A 27 -6.72 -7.65 -8.65
C PHE A 27 -6.76 -6.24 -8.05
N PHE A 28 -7.87 -5.53 -8.21
CA PHE A 28 -8.06 -4.22 -7.60
C PHE A 28 -8.02 -4.30 -6.07
N SER A 29 -8.73 -5.27 -5.48
CA SER A 29 -8.78 -5.48 -4.04
C SER A 29 -7.40 -5.83 -3.48
N MET A 30 -6.66 -6.72 -4.15
CA MET A 30 -5.29 -7.07 -3.78
C MET A 30 -4.35 -5.88 -3.89
N GLY A 31 -4.41 -5.11 -4.98
CA GLY A 31 -3.60 -3.92 -5.18
C GLY A 31 -3.90 -2.85 -4.13
N PHE A 32 -5.18 -2.65 -3.81
CA PHE A 32 -5.63 -1.73 -2.77
C PHE A 32 -5.07 -2.12 -1.39
N LEU A 33 -5.19 -3.39 -1.01
CA LEU A 33 -4.63 -3.91 0.25
C LEU A 33 -3.10 -3.79 0.28
N TRP A 34 -2.42 -4.06 -0.82
CA TRP A 34 -0.97 -3.91 -0.91
C TRP A 34 -0.54 -2.45 -0.71
N VAL A 35 -1.21 -1.50 -1.37
CA VAL A 35 -0.96 -0.06 -1.19
C VAL A 35 -1.20 0.36 0.25
N LEU A 36 -2.30 -0.09 0.87
CA LEU A 36 -2.59 0.18 2.28
C LEU A 36 -1.52 -0.40 3.20
N SER A 37 -1.08 -1.64 2.97
CA SER A 37 -0.05 -2.30 3.77
C SER A 37 1.29 -1.57 3.68
N VAL A 38 1.71 -1.17 2.48
CA VAL A 38 2.94 -0.40 2.27
C VAL A 38 2.85 0.98 2.94
N ARG A 39 1.69 1.65 2.87
CA ARG A 39 1.47 2.93 3.54
C ARG A 39 1.48 2.80 5.06
N ALA A 40 0.77 1.82 5.61
CA ALA A 40 0.74 1.56 7.05
C ALA A 40 2.13 1.28 7.62
N GLY A 41 2.96 0.51 6.91
CA GLY A 41 4.36 0.29 7.31
C GLY A 41 5.20 1.56 7.32
N ARG A 42 4.96 2.49 6.38
CA ARG A 42 5.66 3.79 6.33
C ARG A 42 5.20 4.75 7.42
N ASP A 43 3.91 4.77 7.73
CA ASP A 43 3.34 5.67 8.74
C ASP A 43 3.88 5.33 10.14
N GLN A 44 4.07 4.05 10.45
CA GLN A 44 4.66 3.63 11.73
C GLN A 44 6.08 4.18 11.91
N LEU A 45 6.91 4.17 10.86
CA LEU A 45 8.27 4.73 10.92
C LEU A 45 8.26 6.25 11.08
N GLN A 46 7.34 6.95 10.41
CA GLN A 46 7.18 8.39 10.54
C GLN A 46 6.77 8.79 11.96
N ASP A 47 5.88 8.02 12.59
CA ASP A 47 5.41 8.31 13.94
C ASP A 47 6.52 8.13 14.99
N VAL A 48 7.37 7.11 14.82
CA VAL A 48 8.58 6.91 15.63
C VAL A 48 9.57 8.07 15.44
N GLN A 49 9.83 8.49 14.20
CA GLN A 49 10.76 9.59 13.93
C GLN A 49 10.29 10.91 14.54
N LYS A 50 8.98 11.19 14.49
CA LYS A 50 8.39 12.38 15.14
C LYS A 50 8.58 12.35 16.65
N LYS A 51 8.44 11.19 17.29
CA LYS A 51 8.67 11.03 18.74
C LYS A 51 10.14 11.24 19.12
N ILE A 52 11.09 10.73 18.32
CA ILE A 52 12.53 10.95 18.52
C ILE A 52 12.89 12.43 18.42
N ASN A 53 12.44 13.11 17.36
CA ASN A 53 12.72 14.54 17.17
C ASN A 53 12.16 15.41 18.31
N ARG A 54 10.99 15.03 18.86
CA ARG A 54 10.42 15.74 20.02
C ARG A 54 11.25 15.54 21.28
N GLN A 55 11.73 14.32 21.53
CA GLN A 55 12.60 14.05 22.69
C GLN A 55 13.92 14.80 22.59
N ALA A 56 14.57 14.80 21.43
CA ALA A 56 15.81 15.52 21.20
C ALA A 56 15.70 17.03 21.50
N ARG A 57 14.55 17.65 21.18
CA ARG A 57 14.31 19.07 21.50
C ARG A 57 14.14 19.34 23.00
N ILE A 58 13.47 18.45 23.72
CA ILE A 58 13.29 18.57 25.17
C ILE A 58 14.63 18.36 25.87
N GLU A 59 15.44 17.41 25.41
CA GLU A 59 16.75 17.11 25.95
C GLU A 59 17.75 18.24 25.68
N ALA A 60 17.71 18.86 24.49
CA ALA A 60 18.48 20.07 24.20
C ALA A 60 18.09 21.25 25.09
N ALA A 61 16.80 21.45 25.35
CA ALA A 61 16.33 22.48 26.28
C ALA A 61 16.80 22.20 27.72
N LYS A 62 16.74 20.95 28.16
CA LYS A 62 17.17 20.54 29.50
C LYS A 62 18.69 20.67 29.70
N ASN A 63 19.49 20.39 28.67
CA ASN A 63 20.95 20.59 28.72
C ASN A 63 21.32 22.07 28.78
N MET A 64 20.58 22.96 28.09
CA MET A 64 20.79 24.41 28.20
C MET A 64 20.38 24.98 29.57
N GLU A 65 19.35 24.41 30.21
CA GLU A 65 18.95 24.80 31.57
C GLU A 65 19.97 24.36 32.63
N ASN A 66 20.61 23.21 32.44
CA ASN A 66 21.60 22.66 33.38
C ASN A 66 23.03 23.25 33.23
N THR A 67 23.23 24.20 32.32
CA THR A 67 24.52 24.88 32.09
C THR A 67 24.55 26.35 32.52
N LEU A 68 23.47 26.85 33.15
CA LEU A 68 23.36 28.17 33.79
C LEU A 68 23.40 28.04 35.32
#